data_AF-A0A8T5H1U8-F1
#
_entry.id   AF-A0A8T5H1U8-F1
#
_cell.length_a   1.000
_cell.length_b   1.000
_cell.length_c   1.000
_cell.angle_alpha   90.00
_cell.angle_beta   90.00
_cell.angle_gamma   90.00
#
_symmetry.space_group_name_H-M   'P 1'
#
loop_
_entity.id
_entity.type
_entity.pdbx_description
1 polymer ?
#
loop_
_entity_poly.entity_id
_entity_poly.type
_entity_poly.pdbx_seq_one_letter_code
_entity_poly.pdbx_strand_id
1 'polypeptide(L)'
;MKQIMTRRGTLGWFAEKAAGLSLVAFAVKNSLKGRNFSVVDTSLAQISERNPNVDLFLTMHSDHQTSVNNLLREYNDEYLEVYTTVEVGVDMDGNPTTTVSTEYEWEEPSNVPDHTVIERWKKSQDEMIVNCDGLINSVVDVNNLEAIGIQEEEVGLFSKIAIGTVIYGAEVALILRYEEIAARFSGYSWRPIQERVRMKNTEGQMSRRGFLKMLGIGAGAALAYSQGTSNLSEAEEAKSQLEKEVETLVSSAEVSTDEAFTRYFSISHKQLISSVNSQISDLTDALESGVSARNVRSVMEHTLDTAQIYHDRLNDYFSEEVPSELAAISTGGYLKNEIEDLSFAGKLSAVGKIAVEGLAVGGVIAGTIAALEVGNKIYANKFDF
;
A
#
# COMPACT_ATOMS: atom_id res chain seq x y z
N MET A 1 -54.55 9.66 -18.78
CA MET A 1 -53.51 8.94 -18.01
C MET A 1 -54.05 7.58 -17.56
N LYS A 2 -53.63 6.51 -18.24
CA LYS A 2 -53.64 5.14 -17.73
C LYS A 2 -52.39 4.52 -18.34
N GLN A 3 -51.33 4.37 -17.53
CA GLN A 3 -50.16 3.59 -17.91
C GLN A 3 -50.64 2.14 -18.08
N ILE A 4 -50.92 1.76 -19.33
CA ILE A 4 -50.96 0.35 -19.68
C ILE A 4 -49.49 -0.08 -19.63
N MET A 5 -49.03 -0.52 -18.45
CA MET A 5 -48.00 -1.55 -18.38
C MET A 5 -48.55 -2.72 -19.17
N THR A 6 -48.29 -2.73 -20.47
CA THR A 6 -48.57 -3.89 -21.29
C THR A 6 -47.71 -5.01 -20.71
N ARG A 7 -48.32 -6.20 -20.52
CA ARG A 7 -47.65 -7.46 -20.11
C ARG A 7 -46.30 -7.72 -20.83
N ARG A 8 -46.07 -7.03 -21.96
CA ARG A 8 -44.86 -6.88 -22.78
C ARG A 8 -43.61 -6.34 -22.08
N GLY A 9 -43.70 -5.71 -20.90
CA GLY A 9 -42.53 -5.19 -20.17
C GLY A 9 -42.09 -6.01 -18.96
N THR A 10 -42.99 -6.81 -18.37
CA THR A 10 -42.78 -7.43 -17.06
C THR A 10 -41.84 -8.62 -17.11
N LEU A 11 -41.95 -9.53 -18.08
CA LEU A 11 -41.17 -10.78 -18.10
C LEU A 11 -39.68 -10.55 -18.42
N GLY A 12 -39.37 -9.67 -19.36
CA GLY A 12 -37.99 -9.24 -19.64
C GLY A 12 -37.38 -8.47 -18.46
N TRP A 13 -38.15 -7.56 -17.85
CA TRP A 13 -37.75 -6.84 -16.64
C TRP A 13 -37.53 -7.79 -15.45
N PHE A 14 -38.39 -8.78 -15.23
CA PHE A 14 -38.22 -9.80 -14.20
C PHE A 14 -37.02 -10.70 -14.49
N ALA A 15 -36.75 -11.07 -15.75
CA ALA A 15 -35.59 -11.85 -16.12
C ALA A 15 -34.27 -11.08 -15.93
N GLU A 16 -34.23 -9.78 -16.25
CA GLU A 16 -33.07 -8.92 -15.99
C GLU A 16 -32.83 -8.67 -14.51
N LYS A 17 -33.91 -8.44 -13.74
CA LYS A 17 -33.82 -8.32 -12.29
C LYS A 17 -33.43 -9.64 -11.64
N ALA A 18 -33.92 -10.79 -12.12
CA ALA A 18 -33.55 -12.11 -11.65
C ALA A 18 -32.09 -12.44 -11.98
N ALA A 19 -31.60 -12.09 -13.18
CA ALA A 19 -30.19 -12.21 -13.56
C ALA A 19 -29.30 -11.31 -12.68
N GLY A 20 -29.66 -10.04 -12.49
CA GLY A 20 -28.94 -9.13 -11.59
C GLY A 20 -28.96 -9.61 -10.14
N LEU A 21 -30.10 -10.08 -9.63
CA LEU A 21 -30.23 -10.66 -8.29
C LEU A 21 -29.43 -11.95 -8.12
N SER A 22 -29.31 -12.77 -9.16
CA SER A 22 -28.53 -14.01 -9.11
C SER A 22 -27.03 -13.71 -9.04
N LEU A 23 -26.56 -12.69 -9.74
CA LEU A 23 -25.20 -12.18 -9.61
C LEU A 23 -24.92 -11.51 -8.27
N VAL A 24 -25.86 -10.73 -7.75
CA VAL A 24 -25.75 -10.16 -6.41
C VAL A 24 -25.74 -11.25 -5.36
N ALA A 25 -26.61 -12.27 -5.47
CA ALA A 25 -26.61 -13.42 -4.57
C ALA A 25 -25.32 -14.25 -4.69
N PHE A 26 -24.77 -14.38 -5.91
CA PHE A 26 -23.49 -15.03 -6.14
C PHE A 26 -22.32 -14.24 -5.53
N ALA A 27 -22.27 -12.92 -5.76
CA ALA A 27 -21.30 -12.01 -5.18
C ALA A 27 -21.36 -12.05 -3.64
N VAL A 28 -22.55 -11.97 -3.06
CA VAL A 28 -22.78 -12.09 -1.62
C VAL A 28 -22.31 -13.46 -1.11
N LYS A 29 -22.68 -14.55 -1.78
CA LYS A 29 -22.27 -15.91 -1.38
C LYS A 29 -20.75 -16.11 -1.50
N ASN A 30 -20.09 -15.52 -2.50
CA ASN A 30 -18.64 -15.56 -2.65
C ASN A 30 -17.92 -14.67 -1.63
N SER A 31 -18.48 -13.49 -1.29
CA SER A 31 -17.98 -12.64 -0.20
C SER A 31 -18.20 -13.28 1.19
N LEU A 32 -19.20 -14.15 1.33
CA LEU A 32 -19.49 -14.90 2.56
C LEU A 32 -18.73 -16.24 2.66
N LYS A 33 -18.08 -16.71 1.59
CA LYS A 33 -17.16 -17.84 1.72
C LYS A 33 -15.92 -17.37 2.46
N GLY A 34 -15.59 -18.06 3.56
CA GLY A 34 -14.31 -17.93 4.24
C GLY A 34 -13.19 -18.11 3.23
N ARG A 35 -12.26 -17.14 3.19
CA ARG A 35 -11.02 -17.27 2.44
C ARG A 35 -9.93 -17.07 3.44
N ASN A 36 -9.22 -18.15 3.70
CA ASN A 36 -8.16 -18.15 4.67
C ASN A 36 -6.85 -17.91 3.94
N PHE A 37 -5.94 -17.21 4.61
CA PHE A 37 -4.55 -17.12 4.23
C PHE A 37 -3.72 -17.46 5.45
N SER A 38 -2.55 -18.06 5.21
CA SER A 38 -1.62 -18.36 6.28
C SER A 38 -0.86 -17.09 6.66
N VAL A 39 -0.79 -16.82 7.95
CA VAL A 39 -0.07 -15.71 8.58
C VAL A 39 0.86 -16.30 9.62
N VAL A 40 2.04 -15.71 9.76
CA VAL A 40 2.98 -16.12 10.79
C VAL A 40 2.55 -15.48 12.12
N ASP A 41 2.34 -16.32 13.13
CA ASP A 41 2.01 -15.87 14.49
C ASP A 41 3.28 -15.82 15.33
N THR A 42 3.61 -14.61 15.81
CA THR A 42 4.76 -14.35 16.69
C THR A 42 4.36 -14.09 18.13
N SER A 43 3.07 -14.14 18.48
CA SER A 43 2.55 -13.68 19.78
C SER A 43 3.17 -14.39 20.99
N LEU A 44 3.50 -15.68 20.85
CA LEU A 44 4.15 -16.47 21.90
C LEU A 44 5.67 -16.32 21.92
N ALA A 45 6.26 -15.76 20.85
CA ALA A 45 7.68 -15.55 20.69
C ALA A 45 8.07 -14.07 20.91
N GLN A 46 7.26 -13.25 21.58
CA GLN A 46 7.59 -11.84 21.81
C GLN A 46 8.37 -11.64 23.11
N ILE A 47 9.36 -10.74 23.07
CA ILE A 47 10.02 -10.26 24.29
C ILE A 47 9.02 -9.43 25.11
N SER A 48 8.79 -9.82 26.37
CA SER A 48 7.87 -9.12 27.27
C SER A 48 8.53 -8.00 28.09
N GLU A 49 9.86 -7.96 28.14
CA GLU A 49 10.62 -7.03 28.98
C GLU A 49 11.42 -6.01 28.16
N ARG A 50 11.37 -4.76 28.60
CA ARG A 50 12.11 -3.66 27.97
C ARG A 50 13.61 -3.85 28.20
N ASN A 51 14.41 -3.73 27.14
CA ASN A 51 15.84 -3.91 27.26
C ASN A 51 16.56 -2.57 27.57
N PRO A 52 17.31 -2.49 28.68
CA PRO A 52 17.97 -1.26 29.11
C PRO A 52 19.08 -0.79 28.16
N ASN A 53 19.68 -1.67 27.37
CA ASN A 53 20.72 -1.30 26.40
C ASN A 53 20.13 -0.54 25.21
N VAL A 54 18.90 -0.89 24.79
CA VAL A 54 18.18 -0.12 23.75
C VAL A 54 17.78 1.25 24.28
N ASP A 55 17.36 1.35 25.54
CA ASP A 55 17.00 2.63 26.16
C ASP A 55 18.21 3.56 26.29
N LEU A 56 19.37 3.03 26.67
CA LEU A 56 20.62 3.77 26.69
C LEU A 56 20.98 4.24 25.27
N PHE A 57 20.90 3.35 24.29
CA PHE A 57 21.17 3.65 22.89
C PHE A 57 20.25 4.74 22.33
N LEU A 58 18.95 4.65 22.59
CA LEU A 58 17.94 5.65 22.22
C LEU A 58 18.22 7.01 22.85
N THR A 59 18.56 7.03 24.15
CA THR A 59 18.83 8.29 24.87
C THR A 59 20.01 9.03 24.25
N MET A 60 21.07 8.32 23.88
CA MET A 60 22.24 8.92 23.21
C MET A 60 21.88 9.56 21.88
N HIS A 61 20.99 8.93 21.10
CA HIS A 61 20.53 9.46 19.80
C HIS A 61 19.59 10.65 19.94
N SER A 62 18.70 10.64 20.95
CA SER A 62 17.69 11.69 21.12
C SER A 62 18.30 13.06 21.43
N ASP A 63 19.37 13.08 22.25
CA ASP A 63 20.12 14.30 22.54
C ASP A 63 20.73 14.92 21.26
N HIS A 64 21.36 14.08 20.43
CA HIS A 64 21.97 14.52 19.17
C HIS A 64 20.93 14.90 18.11
N GLN A 65 19.82 14.16 18.00
CA GLN A 65 18.71 14.53 17.12
C GLN A 65 18.16 15.92 17.48
N THR A 66 18.03 16.21 18.78
CA THR A 66 17.53 17.51 19.25
C THR A 66 18.45 18.66 18.83
N SER A 67 19.76 18.49 18.92
CA SER A 67 20.71 19.51 18.48
C SER A 67 20.66 19.73 16.96
N VAL A 68 20.63 18.66 16.17
CA VAL A 68 20.47 18.72 14.70
C VAL A 68 19.14 19.38 14.29
N ASN A 69 18.04 19.06 14.98
CA ASN A 69 16.73 19.68 14.74
C ASN A 69 16.77 21.19 15.02
N ASN A 70 17.43 21.61 16.10
CA ASN A 70 17.59 23.03 16.42
C ASN A 70 18.45 23.71 15.36
N LEU A 71 19.54 23.08 14.90
CA LEU A 71 20.39 23.62 13.85
C LEU A 71 19.59 23.84 12.56
N LEU A 72 18.83 22.84 12.11
CA LEU A 72 18.01 22.97 10.90
C LEU A 72 16.94 24.07 11.06
N ARG A 73 16.37 24.23 12.25
CA ARG A 73 15.40 25.30 12.51
C ARG A 73 16.05 26.67 12.35
N GLU A 74 17.20 26.91 12.98
CA GLU A 74 17.89 28.21 12.82
C GLU A 74 18.38 28.45 11.39
N TYR A 75 18.73 27.38 10.66
CA TYR A 75 19.03 27.47 9.23
C TYR A 75 17.82 27.97 8.43
N ASN A 76 16.63 27.40 8.67
CA ASN A 76 15.41 27.88 8.03
C ASN A 76 15.14 29.34 8.40
N ASP A 77 15.30 29.71 9.67
CA ASP A 77 15.00 31.07 10.12
C ASP A 77 15.98 32.12 9.55
N GLU A 78 17.25 31.76 9.34
CA GLU A 78 18.29 32.68 8.88
C GLU A 78 18.50 32.68 7.36
N TYR A 79 18.42 31.51 6.70
CA TYR A 79 18.83 31.35 5.31
C TYR A 79 17.70 30.96 4.35
N LEU A 80 16.50 30.61 4.84
CA LEU A 80 15.36 30.34 3.95
C LEU A 80 14.55 31.61 3.74
N GLU A 81 14.61 32.15 2.52
CA GLU A 81 13.80 33.27 2.11
C GLU A 81 12.46 32.79 1.53
N VAL A 82 11.38 33.44 1.95
CA VAL A 82 10.00 33.13 1.52
C VAL A 82 9.43 34.31 0.75
N TYR A 83 9.27 34.12 -0.55
CA TYR A 83 8.72 35.12 -1.45
C TYR A 83 7.26 34.81 -1.75
N THR A 84 6.32 35.65 -1.30
CA THR A 84 4.91 35.50 -1.65
C THR A 84 4.51 36.54 -2.68
N THR A 85 4.14 36.08 -3.87
CA THR A 85 3.67 36.90 -4.97
C THR A 85 2.16 36.78 -5.09
N VAL A 86 1.47 37.91 -5.15
CA VAL A 86 0.02 37.98 -5.35
C VAL A 86 -0.23 38.57 -6.73
N GLU A 87 -0.62 37.73 -7.67
CA GLU A 87 -1.02 38.16 -9.01
C GLU A 87 -2.54 38.35 -9.03
N VAL A 88 -2.98 39.58 -9.31
CA VAL A 88 -4.39 39.89 -9.51
C VAL A 88 -4.65 40.00 -11.01
N GLY A 89 -5.55 39.16 -11.50
CA GLY A 89 -5.88 39.05 -12.92
C GLY A 89 -7.38 39.14 -13.16
N VAL A 90 -7.74 38.93 -14.42
CA VAL A 90 -9.13 38.73 -14.85
C VAL A 90 -9.13 37.46 -15.69
N ASP A 91 -10.01 36.51 -15.38
CA ASP A 91 -10.13 35.29 -16.18
C ASP A 91 -10.71 35.57 -17.58
N MET A 92 -10.76 34.52 -18.40
CA MET A 92 -11.33 34.60 -19.76
C MET A 92 -12.82 35.00 -19.78
N ASP A 93 -13.51 34.92 -18.65
CA ASP A 93 -14.93 35.24 -18.49
C ASP A 93 -15.16 36.64 -17.89
N GLY A 94 -14.09 37.39 -17.60
CA GLY A 94 -14.17 38.76 -17.08
C GLY A 94 -14.28 38.85 -15.55
N ASN A 95 -14.10 37.75 -14.82
CA ASN A 95 -14.12 37.76 -13.36
C ASN A 95 -12.73 38.07 -12.80
N PRO A 96 -12.62 38.89 -11.73
CA PRO A 96 -11.35 39.11 -11.06
C PRO A 96 -10.85 37.79 -10.48
N THR A 97 -9.61 37.46 -10.78
CA THR A 97 -8.89 36.32 -10.21
C THR A 97 -7.73 36.81 -9.34
N THR A 98 -7.39 36.02 -8.34
CA THR A 98 -6.20 36.26 -7.52
C THR A 98 -5.46 34.95 -7.41
N THR A 99 -4.24 34.93 -7.95
CA THR A 99 -3.32 33.80 -7.81
C THR A 99 -2.29 34.20 -6.77
N VAL A 100 -2.15 33.38 -5.74
CA VAL A 100 -1.09 33.53 -4.74
C VAL A 100 -0.08 32.44 -5.02
N SER A 101 1.16 32.81 -5.35
CA SER A 101 2.30 31.89 -5.41
C SER A 101 3.24 32.21 -4.26
N THR A 102 3.75 31.17 -3.59
CA THR A 102 4.79 31.29 -2.58
C THR A 102 5.99 30.49 -3.09
N GLU A 103 7.11 31.19 -3.25
CA GLU A 103 8.40 30.64 -3.64
C GLU A 103 9.33 30.63 -2.42
N TYR A 104 10.21 29.63 -2.38
CA TYR A 104 11.13 29.39 -1.28
C TYR A 104 12.54 29.30 -1.89
N GLU A 105 13.46 30.10 -1.39
CA GLU A 105 14.85 30.15 -1.88
C GLU A 105 15.80 30.09 -0.69
N TRP A 106 16.85 29.29 -0.81
CA TRP A 106 17.89 29.17 0.21
C TRP A 106 19.07 30.06 -0.17
N GLU A 107 19.51 30.91 0.76
CA GLU A 107 20.65 31.82 0.61
C GLU A 107 21.78 31.51 1.60
N GLU A 108 22.25 30.25 1.66
CA GLU A 108 23.34 29.91 2.59
C GLU A 108 24.72 30.44 2.12
N PRO A 109 25.52 30.98 3.05
CA PRO A 109 26.91 31.29 2.78
C PRO A 109 27.75 30.06 2.41
N SER A 110 28.73 30.22 1.52
CA SER A 110 29.58 29.10 1.08
C SER A 110 30.48 28.49 2.16
N ASN A 111 30.54 29.12 3.34
CA ASN A 111 31.36 28.70 4.48
C ASN A 111 30.57 27.93 5.55
N VAL A 112 29.29 27.62 5.30
CA VAL A 112 28.49 26.72 6.13
C VAL A 112 28.06 25.49 5.33
N PRO A 113 27.79 24.33 5.97
CA PRO A 113 27.21 23.19 5.28
C PRO A 113 25.86 23.57 4.67
N ASP A 114 25.58 23.07 3.47
CA ASP A 114 24.31 23.25 2.75
C ASP A 114 23.13 22.66 3.56
N HIS A 115 21.94 23.28 3.52
CA HIS A 115 20.75 22.78 4.23
C HIS A 115 20.47 21.30 3.90
N THR A 116 20.71 20.86 2.67
CA THR A 116 20.50 19.46 2.24
C THR A 116 21.38 18.47 3.01
N VAL A 117 22.55 18.92 3.47
CA VAL A 117 23.45 18.12 4.32
C VAL A 117 22.86 18.01 5.72
N ILE A 118 22.40 19.12 6.29
CA ILE A 118 21.77 19.15 7.63
C ILE A 118 20.47 18.33 7.64
N GLU A 119 19.63 18.44 6.60
CA GLU A 119 18.42 17.63 6.42
C GLU A 119 18.74 16.13 6.36
N ARG A 120 19.84 15.75 5.69
CA ARG A 120 20.28 14.36 5.65
C ARG A 120 20.70 13.85 7.03
N TRP A 121 21.42 14.68 7.80
CA TRP A 121 21.77 14.34 9.18
C TRP A 121 20.52 14.13 10.02
N LYS A 122 19.56 15.07 9.93
CA LYS A 122 18.27 14.96 10.62
C LYS A 122 17.55 13.67 10.25
N LYS A 123 17.38 13.40 8.95
CA LYS A 123 16.69 12.21 8.46
C LYS A 123 17.34 10.93 9.00
N SER A 124 18.67 10.86 8.98
CA SER A 124 19.40 9.71 9.53
C SER A 124 19.16 9.55 11.04
N GLN A 125 19.09 10.63 11.81
CA GLN A 125 18.74 10.56 13.23
C GLN A 125 17.29 10.14 13.45
N ASP A 126 16.35 10.68 12.68
CA ASP A 126 14.93 10.32 12.75
C ASP A 126 14.72 8.83 12.49
N GLU A 127 15.33 8.29 11.42
CA GLU A 127 15.26 6.87 11.08
C GLU A 127 15.81 5.99 12.22
N MET A 128 16.90 6.43 12.85
CA MET A 128 17.51 5.69 13.95
C MET A 128 16.65 5.69 15.22
N ILE A 129 15.98 6.81 15.55
CA ILE A 129 15.01 6.89 16.65
C ILE A 129 13.82 5.96 16.38
N VAL A 130 13.26 5.99 15.16
CA VAL A 130 12.16 5.10 14.77
C VAL A 130 12.56 3.63 14.91
N ASN A 131 13.78 3.27 14.48
CA ASN A 131 14.30 1.91 14.62
C ASN A 131 14.46 1.53 16.11
N CYS A 132 15.00 2.42 16.94
CA CYS A 132 15.12 2.17 18.39
C CYS A 132 13.74 1.98 19.05
N ASP A 133 12.76 2.81 18.71
CA ASP A 133 11.38 2.69 19.20
C ASP A 133 10.75 1.37 18.75
N GLY A 134 11.04 0.91 17.53
CA GLY A 134 10.66 -0.40 17.03
C GLY A 134 11.17 -1.54 17.92
N LEU A 135 12.45 -1.46 18.32
CA LEU A 135 13.09 -2.43 19.22
C LEU A 135 12.56 -2.40 20.66
N ILE A 136 12.02 -1.27 21.12
CA ILE A 136 11.44 -1.16 22.47
C ILE A 136 10.05 -1.79 22.52
N ASN A 137 9.24 -1.56 21.49
CA ASN A 137 7.80 -1.80 21.58
C ASN A 137 7.38 -3.21 21.15
N SER A 138 8.13 -3.87 20.26
CA SER A 138 7.72 -5.20 19.79
C SER A 138 8.84 -5.87 19.00
N VAL A 139 9.39 -6.94 19.58
CA VAL A 139 10.53 -7.70 19.06
C VAL A 139 10.29 -9.19 19.30
N VAL A 140 10.75 -10.03 18.37
CA VAL A 140 10.75 -11.48 18.53
C VAL A 140 11.91 -11.91 19.45
N ASP A 141 11.63 -12.72 20.46
CA ASP A 141 12.62 -13.37 21.31
C ASP A 141 13.35 -14.46 20.53
N VAL A 142 14.64 -14.21 20.26
CA VAL A 142 15.53 -15.12 19.56
C VAL A 142 15.73 -16.44 20.33
N ASN A 143 15.45 -16.47 21.64
CA ASN A 143 15.51 -17.70 22.44
C ASN A 143 14.24 -18.54 22.34
N ASN A 144 13.16 -18.01 21.76
CA ASN A 144 11.85 -18.65 21.68
C ASN A 144 11.33 -18.71 20.23
N LEU A 145 12.23 -18.83 19.25
CA LEU A 145 11.87 -18.91 17.83
C LEU A 145 11.02 -20.15 17.51
N GLU A 146 11.13 -21.22 18.31
CA GLU A 146 10.30 -22.43 18.18
C GLU A 146 8.81 -22.18 18.45
N ALA A 147 8.47 -21.08 19.13
CA ALA A 147 7.08 -20.66 19.36
C ALA A 147 6.48 -19.87 18.18
N ILE A 148 7.28 -19.55 17.15
CA ILE A 148 6.76 -18.95 15.92
C ILE A 148 5.92 -19.99 15.18
N GLY A 149 4.63 -19.70 15.07
CA GLY A 149 3.66 -20.58 14.44
C GLY A 149 3.14 -20.02 13.12
N ILE A 150 2.33 -20.82 12.44
CA ILE A 150 1.50 -20.35 11.33
C ILE A 150 0.04 -20.55 11.71
N GLN A 151 -0.70 -19.46 11.64
CA GLN A 151 -2.14 -19.41 11.83
C GLN A 151 -2.84 -19.13 10.51
N GLU A 152 -4.03 -19.71 10.34
CA GLU A 152 -4.94 -19.26 9.28
C GLU A 152 -5.75 -18.05 9.73
N GLU A 153 -5.67 -16.97 8.97
CA GLU A 153 -6.53 -15.80 9.12
C GLU A 153 -7.54 -15.70 7.98
N GLU A 154 -8.76 -15.28 8.30
CA GLU A 154 -9.78 -15.01 7.30
C GLU A 154 -9.60 -13.59 6.73
N VAL A 155 -9.65 -13.43 5.40
CA VAL A 155 -9.69 -12.09 4.79
C VAL A 155 -10.86 -11.30 5.36
N GLY A 156 -10.58 -10.12 5.90
CA GLY A 156 -11.60 -9.27 6.53
C GLY A 156 -12.79 -9.00 5.61
N LEU A 157 -14.00 -9.00 6.19
CA LEU A 157 -15.25 -8.79 5.47
C LEU A 157 -15.24 -7.49 4.64
N PHE A 158 -14.63 -6.43 5.15
CA PHE A 158 -14.52 -5.16 4.43
C PHE A 158 -13.70 -5.29 3.13
N SER A 159 -12.54 -5.95 3.17
CA SER A 159 -11.72 -6.21 1.97
C SER A 159 -12.48 -7.09 0.98
N LYS A 160 -13.17 -8.13 1.45
CA LYS A 160 -14.02 -8.99 0.60
C LYS A 160 -15.17 -8.22 -0.05
N ILE A 161 -15.81 -7.30 0.66
CA ILE A 161 -16.89 -6.46 0.15
C ILE A 161 -16.36 -5.42 -0.83
N ALA A 162 -15.24 -4.75 -0.54
CA ALA A 162 -14.66 -3.73 -1.41
C ALA A 162 -14.26 -4.34 -2.78
N ILE A 163 -13.52 -5.45 -2.75
CA ILE A 163 -13.11 -6.18 -3.96
C ILE A 163 -14.35 -6.74 -4.68
N GLY A 164 -15.27 -7.34 -3.94
CA GLY A 164 -16.52 -7.86 -4.50
C GLY A 164 -17.36 -6.77 -5.16
N THR A 165 -17.42 -5.56 -4.58
CA THR A 165 -18.18 -4.43 -5.13
C THR A 165 -17.53 -3.89 -6.40
N VAL A 166 -16.20 -3.78 -6.44
CA VAL A 166 -15.49 -3.30 -7.64
C VAL A 166 -15.67 -4.28 -8.81
N ILE A 167 -15.53 -5.58 -8.55
CA ILE A 167 -15.56 -6.59 -9.61
C ILE A 167 -17.00 -6.94 -9.99
N TYR A 168 -17.80 -7.39 -9.03
CA TYR A 168 -19.18 -7.78 -9.32
C TYR A 168 -20.07 -6.55 -9.59
N GLY A 169 -19.75 -5.37 -9.06
CA GLY A 169 -20.46 -4.13 -9.40
C GLY A 169 -20.23 -3.73 -10.87
N ALA A 170 -19.02 -3.90 -11.40
CA ALA A 170 -18.74 -3.68 -12.81
C ALA A 170 -19.47 -4.71 -13.70
N GLU A 171 -19.50 -5.99 -13.30
CA GLU A 171 -20.23 -7.04 -14.02
C GLU A 171 -21.75 -6.82 -14.01
N VAL A 172 -22.31 -6.44 -12.86
CA VAL A 172 -23.73 -6.08 -12.71
C VAL A 172 -24.06 -4.85 -13.55
N ALA A 173 -23.20 -3.82 -13.54
CA ALA A 173 -23.36 -2.65 -14.39
C ALA A 173 -23.30 -3.01 -15.88
N LEU A 174 -22.40 -3.91 -16.28
CA LEU A 174 -22.26 -4.37 -17.66
C LEU A 174 -23.52 -5.15 -18.10
N ILE A 175 -24.08 -6.00 -17.25
CA ILE A 175 -25.31 -6.75 -17.54
C ILE A 175 -26.55 -5.85 -17.58
N LEU A 176 -26.63 -4.85 -16.71
CA LEU A 176 -27.75 -3.91 -16.64
C LEU A 176 -27.70 -2.86 -17.77
N ARG A 177 -26.52 -2.41 -18.19
CA ARG A 177 -26.34 -1.39 -19.25
C ARG A 177 -25.93 -1.95 -20.60
N TYR A 178 -25.83 -3.27 -20.73
CA TYR A 178 -25.50 -3.96 -21.97
C TYR A 178 -26.28 -3.43 -23.18
N GLU A 179 -27.57 -3.14 -23.01
CA GLU A 179 -28.45 -2.68 -24.09
C GLU A 179 -28.06 -1.29 -24.60
N GLU A 180 -27.69 -0.38 -23.69
CA GLU A 180 -27.23 0.97 -24.03
C GLU A 180 -25.86 0.92 -24.74
N ILE A 181 -24.99 0.00 -24.33
CA ILE A 181 -23.68 -0.23 -24.95
C ILE A 181 -23.86 -0.81 -26.36
N ALA A 182 -24.65 -1.87 -26.54
CA ALA A 182 -24.91 -2.47 -27.86
C ALA A 182 -25.65 -1.52 -28.82
N ALA A 183 -26.49 -0.62 -28.28
CA ALA A 183 -27.14 0.44 -29.06
C ALA A 183 -26.16 1.54 -29.50
N ARG A 184 -25.15 1.88 -28.67
CA ARG A 184 -24.09 2.85 -29.03
C ARG A 184 -23.25 2.39 -30.22
N PHE A 185 -22.97 1.09 -30.32
CA PHE A 185 -22.21 0.48 -31.44
C PHE A 185 -23.08 0.06 -32.63
N SER A 186 -24.35 0.46 -32.66
CA SER A 186 -25.21 0.27 -33.83
C SER A 186 -25.09 1.45 -34.79
N GLY A 187 -25.17 1.21 -36.10
CA GLY A 187 -24.98 2.22 -37.16
C GLY A 187 -26.01 3.36 -37.22
N TYR A 188 -26.77 3.60 -36.14
CA TYR A 188 -27.76 4.66 -36.00
C TYR A 188 -27.25 5.76 -35.05
N SER A 189 -26.05 6.29 -35.28
CA SER A 189 -25.37 7.23 -34.37
C SER A 189 -26.13 8.55 -34.13
N TRP A 190 -27.00 8.94 -35.07
CA TRP A 190 -27.80 10.17 -35.08
C TRP A 190 -29.08 10.14 -34.24
N ARG A 191 -29.47 9.01 -33.63
CA ARG A 191 -30.69 8.92 -32.79
C ARG A 191 -30.39 8.88 -31.28
N PRO A 192 -31.28 9.39 -30.42
CA PRO A 192 -31.17 9.26 -28.97
C PRO A 192 -31.01 7.79 -28.55
N ILE A 193 -30.20 7.52 -27.53
CA ILE A 193 -29.87 6.16 -27.06
C ILE A 193 -31.12 5.36 -26.69
N GLN A 194 -32.11 5.99 -26.06
CA GLN A 194 -33.36 5.35 -25.65
C GLN A 194 -34.20 4.89 -26.87
N GLU A 195 -34.16 5.64 -27.97
CA GLU A 195 -34.85 5.28 -29.22
C GLU A 195 -34.14 4.13 -29.95
N ARG A 196 -32.81 4.11 -29.94
CA ARG A 196 -32.01 3.01 -30.49
C ARG A 196 -32.23 1.69 -29.76
N VAL A 197 -32.27 1.74 -28.42
CA VAL A 197 -32.56 0.57 -27.58
C VAL A 197 -33.97 0.04 -27.87
N ARG A 198 -34.96 0.93 -27.95
CA ARG A 198 -36.36 0.59 -28.21
C ARG A 198 -36.59 -0.06 -29.60
N MET A 199 -35.82 0.32 -30.62
CA MET A 199 -35.90 -0.30 -31.95
C MET A 199 -35.27 -1.70 -32.02
N LYS A 200 -34.36 -2.02 -31.10
CA LYS A 200 -33.65 -3.32 -31.04
C LYS A 200 -34.21 -4.30 -29.99
N ASN A 201 -35.30 -3.96 -29.31
CA ASN A 201 -35.88 -4.74 -28.22
C ASN A 201 -37.30 -5.21 -28.57
N THR A 202 -37.42 -6.16 -29.50
CA THR A 202 -38.66 -6.93 -29.69
C THR A 202 -38.82 -7.98 -28.57
N GLU A 203 -40.05 -8.42 -28.29
CA GLU A 203 -40.38 -9.33 -27.17
C GLU A 203 -39.59 -10.65 -27.23
N GLY A 204 -39.39 -11.21 -28.43
CA GLY A 204 -38.55 -12.38 -28.67
C GLY A 204 -37.04 -12.12 -28.49
N GLN A 205 -36.56 -10.91 -28.80
CA GLN A 205 -35.17 -10.51 -28.56
C GLN A 205 -34.90 -10.26 -27.07
N MET A 206 -35.83 -9.66 -26.33
CA MET A 206 -35.71 -9.44 -24.88
C MET A 206 -35.73 -10.75 -24.09
N SER A 207 -36.63 -11.69 -24.43
CA SER A 207 -36.68 -13.01 -23.78
C SER A 207 -35.41 -13.84 -24.04
N ARG A 208 -34.93 -13.86 -25.30
CA ARG A 208 -33.65 -14.48 -25.64
C ARG A 208 -32.50 -13.83 -24.89
N ARG A 209 -32.41 -12.50 -24.85
CA ARG A 209 -31.36 -11.78 -24.10
C ARG A 209 -31.38 -12.06 -22.61
N GLY A 210 -32.54 -12.10 -21.98
CA GLY A 210 -32.68 -12.48 -20.56
C GLY A 210 -32.17 -13.90 -20.29
N PHE A 211 -32.51 -14.86 -21.15
CA PHE A 211 -32.00 -16.22 -21.08
C PHE A 211 -30.47 -16.30 -21.29
N LEU A 212 -29.92 -15.52 -22.23
CA LEU A 212 -28.48 -15.46 -22.51
C LEU A 212 -27.69 -14.85 -21.34
N LYS A 213 -28.24 -13.82 -20.69
CA LYS A 213 -27.68 -13.27 -19.44
C LYS A 213 -27.63 -14.35 -18.35
N MET A 214 -28.69 -15.16 -18.20
CA MET A 214 -28.68 -16.28 -17.24
C MET A 214 -27.66 -17.37 -17.59
N LEU A 215 -27.46 -17.71 -18.87
CA LEU A 215 -26.43 -18.67 -19.28
C LEU A 215 -25.01 -18.15 -19.00
N GLY A 216 -24.74 -16.87 -19.28
CA GLY A 216 -23.45 -16.24 -18.96
C GLY A 216 -23.16 -16.24 -17.45
N ILE A 217 -24.18 -15.97 -16.64
CA ILE A 217 -24.09 -16.04 -15.17
C ILE A 217 -23.84 -17.47 -14.71
N GLY A 218 -24.53 -18.45 -15.28
CA GLY A 218 -24.34 -19.86 -14.94
C GLY A 218 -22.92 -20.36 -15.27
N ALA A 219 -22.40 -19.99 -16.45
CA ALA A 219 -21.04 -20.32 -16.86
C ALA A 219 -19.98 -19.63 -15.99
N GLY A 220 -20.19 -18.34 -15.68
CA GLY A 220 -19.34 -17.60 -14.74
C GLY A 220 -19.34 -18.22 -13.34
N ALA A 221 -20.50 -18.60 -12.82
CA ALA A 221 -20.63 -19.26 -11.52
C ALA A 221 -19.94 -20.62 -11.46
N ALA A 222 -20.00 -21.42 -12.54
CA ALA A 222 -19.30 -22.69 -12.63
C ALA A 222 -17.77 -22.52 -12.65
N LEU A 223 -17.26 -21.51 -13.37
CA LEU A 223 -15.83 -21.20 -13.41
C LEU A 223 -15.32 -20.66 -12.08
N ALA A 224 -16.05 -19.76 -11.42
CA ALA A 224 -15.68 -19.34 -10.08
C ALA A 224 -15.75 -20.47 -9.05
N TYR A 225 -16.66 -21.43 -9.21
CA TYR A 225 -16.66 -22.64 -8.37
C TYR A 225 -15.39 -23.48 -8.59
N SER A 226 -15.00 -23.72 -9.85
CA SER A 226 -13.77 -24.46 -10.20
C SER A 226 -12.49 -23.75 -9.75
N GLN A 227 -12.42 -22.43 -9.93
CA GLN A 227 -11.28 -21.63 -9.51
C GLN A 227 -11.17 -21.60 -7.98
N GLY A 228 -12.30 -21.50 -7.27
CA GLY A 228 -12.35 -21.57 -5.81
C GLY A 228 -11.88 -22.91 -5.25
N THR A 229 -12.10 -24.03 -5.94
CA THR A 229 -11.55 -25.34 -5.55
C THR A 229 -10.05 -25.47 -5.84
N SER A 230 -9.55 -24.91 -6.95
CA SER A 230 -8.11 -24.85 -7.24
C SER A 230 -7.37 -24.01 -6.21
N ASN A 231 -7.99 -22.94 -5.75
CA ASN A 231 -7.40 -22.02 -4.78
C ASN A 231 -7.28 -22.63 -3.38
N LEU A 232 -8.03 -23.69 -3.05
CA LEU A 232 -7.86 -24.45 -1.82
C LEU A 232 -6.59 -25.30 -1.83
N SER A 233 -6.27 -25.99 -2.93
CA SER A 233 -5.02 -26.76 -3.02
C SER A 233 -3.80 -25.84 -3.07
N GLU A 234 -3.91 -24.70 -3.77
CA GLU A 234 -2.85 -23.69 -3.77
C GLU A 234 -2.66 -23.02 -2.40
N ALA A 235 -3.68 -23.00 -1.53
CA ALA A 235 -3.55 -22.47 -0.18
C ALA A 235 -2.74 -23.40 0.73
N GLU A 236 -2.90 -24.73 0.58
CA GLU A 236 -2.07 -25.72 1.28
C GLU A 236 -0.61 -25.66 0.81
N GLU A 237 -0.38 -25.49 -0.51
CA GLU A 237 0.97 -25.29 -1.05
C GLU A 237 1.59 -23.97 -0.55
N ALA A 238 0.82 -22.89 -0.51
CA ALA A 238 1.28 -21.60 0.01
C ALA A 238 1.64 -21.67 1.50
N LYS A 239 0.88 -22.44 2.30
CA LYS A 239 1.21 -22.71 3.70
C LYS A 239 2.56 -23.41 3.83
N SER A 240 2.79 -24.49 3.08
CA SER A 240 4.07 -25.21 3.14
C SER A 240 5.25 -24.36 2.65
N GLN A 241 5.03 -23.47 1.67
CA GLN A 241 6.04 -22.48 1.26
C GLN A 241 6.35 -21.49 2.39
N LEU A 242 5.32 -20.93 3.02
CA LEU A 242 5.50 -20.03 4.16
C LEU A 242 6.22 -20.70 5.33
N GLU A 243 5.91 -21.97 5.64
CA GLU A 243 6.64 -22.77 6.65
C GLU A 243 8.14 -22.85 6.34
N LYS A 244 8.50 -23.11 5.08
CA LYS A 244 9.90 -23.18 4.66
C LYS A 244 10.60 -21.82 4.67
N GLU A 245 9.89 -20.76 4.30
CA GLU A 245 10.43 -19.40 4.34
C GLU A 245 10.69 -18.96 5.77
N VAL A 246 9.76 -19.22 6.70
CA VAL A 246 9.95 -18.98 8.14
C VAL A 246 11.11 -19.82 8.69
N GLU A 247 11.20 -21.11 8.34
CA GLU A 247 12.31 -21.98 8.76
C GLU A 247 13.66 -21.45 8.25
N THR A 248 13.70 -21.00 6.99
CA THR A 248 14.89 -20.38 6.40
C THR A 248 15.25 -19.10 7.14
N LEU A 249 14.27 -18.24 7.43
CA LEU A 249 14.46 -16.99 8.15
C LEU A 249 15.02 -17.23 9.56
N VAL A 250 14.40 -18.14 10.31
CA VAL A 250 14.83 -18.56 11.66
C VAL A 250 16.24 -19.16 11.62
N SER A 251 16.55 -20.01 10.63
CA SER A 251 17.89 -20.58 10.47
C SER A 251 18.96 -19.53 10.13
N SER A 252 18.55 -18.39 9.58
CA SER A 252 19.43 -17.27 9.22
C SER A 252 19.63 -16.25 10.34
N ALA A 253 19.01 -16.48 11.51
CA ALA A 253 19.09 -15.61 12.68
C ALA A 253 20.46 -15.69 13.40
N GLU A 254 21.18 -16.79 13.26
CA GLU A 254 22.51 -16.97 13.83
C GLU A 254 23.55 -16.25 12.96
N VAL A 255 23.88 -15.02 13.35
CA VAL A 255 24.86 -14.15 12.67
C VAL A 255 25.77 -13.46 13.67
N SER A 256 26.85 -12.84 13.18
CA SER A 256 27.71 -12.02 14.03
C SER A 256 26.94 -10.79 14.57
N THR A 257 27.42 -10.23 15.68
CA THR A 257 26.80 -9.06 16.32
C THR A 257 26.73 -7.84 15.40
N ASP A 258 27.76 -7.63 14.57
CA ASP A 258 27.81 -6.55 13.58
C ASP A 258 26.83 -6.76 12.41
N GLU A 259 26.68 -7.99 11.95
CA GLU A 259 25.71 -8.34 10.90
C GLU A 259 24.27 -8.18 11.41
N ALA A 260 23.99 -8.61 12.65
CA ALA A 260 22.68 -8.42 13.28
C ALA A 260 22.27 -6.94 13.35
N PHE A 261 23.19 -6.08 13.79
CA PHE A 261 22.99 -4.64 13.82
C PHE A 261 22.76 -4.07 12.42
N THR A 262 23.61 -4.44 11.46
CA THR A 262 23.56 -3.92 10.10
C THR A 262 22.27 -4.33 9.37
N ARG A 263 21.78 -5.56 9.56
CA ARG A 263 20.52 -6.02 8.96
C ARG A 263 19.32 -5.22 9.45
N TYR A 264 19.29 -4.86 10.74
CA TYR A 264 18.18 -4.10 11.30
C TYR A 264 18.27 -2.60 11.00
N PHE A 265 19.41 -1.98 11.29
CA PHE A 265 19.60 -0.54 11.16
C PHE A 265 20.01 -0.09 9.75
N SER A 266 20.27 -1.03 8.83
CA SER A 266 20.76 -0.76 7.46
C SER A 266 22.09 0.02 7.39
N ILE A 267 22.83 0.08 8.49
CA ILE A 267 24.13 0.73 8.63
C ILE A 267 24.97 -0.03 9.65
N SER A 268 26.27 -0.18 9.41
CA SER A 268 27.17 -0.76 10.42
C SER A 268 27.49 0.25 11.52
N HIS A 269 27.82 -0.22 12.73
CA HIS A 269 28.18 0.66 13.84
C HIS A 269 29.38 1.57 13.50
N LYS A 270 30.35 1.06 12.72
CA LYS A 270 31.51 1.84 12.25
C LYS A 270 31.12 2.95 11.28
N GLN A 271 30.17 2.67 10.37
CA GLN A 271 29.64 3.69 9.47
C GLN A 271 28.84 4.75 10.24
N LEU A 272 28.08 4.37 11.27
CA LEU A 272 27.39 5.31 12.15
C LEU A 272 28.38 6.25 12.83
N ILE A 273 29.42 5.71 13.48
CA ILE A 273 30.48 6.50 14.14
C ILE A 273 31.16 7.43 13.12
N SER A 274 31.55 6.88 11.96
CA SER A 274 32.19 7.65 10.88
C SER A 274 31.30 8.78 10.35
N SER A 275 29.99 8.56 10.25
CA SER A 275 29.03 9.58 9.84
C SER A 275 28.98 10.72 10.84
N VAL A 276 28.97 10.44 12.16
CA VAL A 276 29.03 11.48 13.19
C VAL A 276 30.37 12.22 13.16
N ASN A 277 31.48 11.51 12.93
CA ASN A 277 32.80 12.15 12.79
C ASN A 277 32.86 13.10 11.57
N SER A 278 32.19 12.77 10.46
CA SER A 278 32.04 13.69 9.33
C SER A 278 31.27 14.95 9.74
N GLN A 279 30.18 14.80 10.50
CA GLN A 279 29.40 15.95 11.01
C GLN A 279 30.27 16.86 11.89
N ILE A 280 31.07 16.28 12.79
CA ILE A 280 32.02 17.01 13.64
C ILE A 280 33.01 17.80 12.78
N SER A 281 33.56 17.18 11.73
CA SER A 281 34.48 17.86 10.81
C SER A 281 33.81 19.04 10.10
N ASP A 282 32.64 18.81 9.51
CA ASP A 282 31.89 19.83 8.76
C ASP A 282 31.51 21.03 9.65
N LEU A 283 31.08 20.77 10.89
CA LEU A 283 30.77 21.80 11.88
C LEU A 283 32.02 22.56 12.33
N THR A 284 33.14 21.87 12.53
CA THR A 284 34.41 22.50 12.93
C THR A 284 34.92 23.42 11.83
N ASP A 285 34.97 22.93 10.59
CA ASP A 285 35.44 23.69 9.43
C ASP A 285 34.61 24.97 9.21
N ALA A 286 33.28 24.87 9.39
CA ALA A 286 32.38 26.00 9.28
C ALA A 286 32.60 27.06 10.37
N LEU A 287 32.76 26.62 11.62
CA LEU A 287 33.03 27.51 12.76
C LEU A 287 34.38 28.21 12.64
N GLU A 288 35.43 27.50 12.18
CA GLU A 288 36.75 28.07 11.92
C GLU A 288 36.75 29.05 10.74
N SER A 289 35.97 28.76 9.70
CA SER A 289 35.79 29.63 8.54
C SER A 289 34.98 30.89 8.84
N GLY A 290 34.32 30.96 10.00
CA GLY A 290 33.65 32.15 10.53
C GLY A 290 32.21 32.31 10.07
N VAL A 291 31.28 31.66 10.76
CA VAL A 291 29.83 31.84 10.57
C VAL A 291 29.41 33.25 10.99
N SER A 292 28.85 34.01 10.04
CA SER A 292 28.45 35.42 10.23
C SER A 292 27.19 35.57 11.07
N ALA A 293 26.20 34.70 10.85
CA ALA A 293 24.95 34.68 11.57
C ALA A 293 25.16 34.20 13.01
N ARG A 294 24.96 35.10 13.99
CA ARG A 294 25.25 34.82 15.40
C ARG A 294 24.43 33.68 15.98
N ASN A 295 23.16 33.57 15.61
CA ASN A 295 22.26 32.53 16.11
C ASN A 295 22.65 31.15 15.55
N VAL A 296 22.84 31.07 14.23
CA VAL A 296 23.35 29.87 13.55
C VAL A 296 24.68 29.44 14.15
N ARG A 297 25.63 30.37 14.33
CA ARG A 297 26.92 30.07 14.96
C ARG A 297 26.76 29.47 16.35
N SER A 298 25.94 30.08 17.21
CA SER A 298 25.75 29.61 18.59
C SER A 298 25.12 28.22 18.64
N VAL A 299 24.14 27.92 17.76
CA VAL A 299 23.52 26.60 17.70
C VAL A 299 24.45 25.57 17.06
N MET A 300 25.29 25.98 16.10
CA MET A 300 26.33 25.15 15.50
C MET A 300 27.40 24.76 16.53
N GLU A 301 27.87 25.70 17.36
CA GLU A 301 28.79 25.42 18.48
C GLU A 301 28.18 24.38 19.44
N HIS A 302 26.91 24.55 19.83
CA HIS A 302 26.23 23.59 20.70
C HIS A 302 26.00 22.21 20.03
N THR A 303 25.73 22.20 18.73
CA THR A 303 25.57 20.97 17.95
C THR A 303 26.89 20.23 17.83
N LEU A 304 28.00 20.94 17.65
CA LEU A 304 29.35 20.37 17.65
C LEU A 304 29.68 19.72 19.00
N ASP A 305 29.45 20.42 20.12
CA ASP A 305 29.68 19.87 21.46
C ASP A 305 28.85 18.59 21.69
N THR A 306 27.59 18.60 21.28
CA THR A 306 26.69 17.45 21.39
C THR A 306 27.15 16.29 20.51
N ALA A 307 27.56 16.57 19.27
CA ALA A 307 28.07 15.58 18.33
C ALA A 307 29.34 14.91 18.84
N GLN A 308 30.27 15.68 19.45
CA GLN A 308 31.49 15.15 20.07
C GLN A 308 31.16 14.20 21.23
N ILE A 309 30.32 14.64 22.16
CA ILE A 309 29.87 13.80 23.29
C ILE A 309 29.20 12.52 22.77
N TYR A 310 28.35 12.66 21.75
CA TYR A 310 27.64 11.55 21.14
C TYR A 310 28.60 10.56 20.46
N HIS A 311 29.56 11.06 19.67
CA HIS A 311 30.61 10.26 19.05
C HIS A 311 31.44 9.49 20.07
N ASP A 312 31.87 10.14 21.16
CA ASP A 312 32.65 9.49 22.21
C ASP A 312 31.85 8.39 22.89
N ARG A 313 30.57 8.67 23.20
CA ARG A 313 29.66 7.67 23.76
C ARG A 313 29.42 6.49 22.82
N LEU A 314 29.31 6.71 21.51
CA LEU A 314 29.19 5.63 20.53
C LEU A 314 30.46 4.78 20.49
N ASN A 315 31.65 5.40 20.50
CA ASN A 315 32.92 4.67 20.54
C ASN A 315 33.05 3.85 21.83
N ASP A 316 32.65 4.40 22.98
CA ASP A 316 32.66 3.68 24.25
C ASP A 316 31.65 2.52 24.25
N TYR A 317 30.43 2.77 23.75
CA TYR A 317 29.36 1.76 23.69
C TYR A 317 29.71 0.61 22.73
N PHE A 318 30.39 0.91 21.61
CA PHE A 318 30.84 -0.06 20.62
C PHE A 318 32.33 -0.42 20.74
N SER A 319 32.93 -0.25 21.93
CA SER A 319 34.38 -0.27 22.21
C SER A 319 35.25 -1.25 21.41
N GLU A 320 34.73 -2.42 21.02
CA GLU A 320 35.33 -3.30 20.00
C GLU A 320 34.30 -3.93 19.03
N GLU A 321 33.07 -4.13 19.49
CA GLU A 321 31.97 -4.73 18.72
C GLU A 321 30.60 -4.24 19.20
N VAL A 322 29.54 -4.62 18.48
CA VAL A 322 28.16 -4.38 18.91
C VAL A 322 27.86 -5.21 20.16
N PRO A 323 27.32 -4.60 21.25
CA PRO A 323 26.92 -5.34 22.45
C PRO A 323 25.98 -6.49 22.11
N SER A 324 26.24 -7.67 22.67
CA SER A 324 25.52 -8.90 22.33
C SER A 324 24.01 -8.80 22.61
N GLU A 325 23.62 -8.07 23.64
CA GLU A 325 22.22 -7.82 23.97
C GLU A 325 21.53 -6.96 22.91
N LEU A 326 22.20 -5.90 22.42
CA LEU A 326 21.66 -5.08 21.34
C LEU A 326 21.58 -5.88 20.04
N ALA A 327 22.59 -6.70 19.75
CA ALA A 327 22.59 -7.58 18.59
C ALA A 327 21.42 -8.58 18.62
N ALA A 328 21.19 -9.25 19.75
CA ALA A 328 20.09 -10.21 19.91
C ALA A 328 18.72 -9.56 19.64
N ILE A 329 18.51 -8.35 20.16
CA ILE A 329 17.27 -7.59 19.95
C ILE A 329 17.15 -7.10 18.51
N SER A 330 18.25 -6.65 17.91
CA SER A 330 18.27 -6.24 16.49
C SER A 330 17.92 -7.41 15.58
N THR A 331 18.45 -8.62 15.87
CA THR A 331 18.03 -9.86 15.18
C THR A 331 16.54 -10.11 15.36
N GLY A 332 16.02 -10.02 16.58
CA GLY A 332 14.60 -10.18 16.84
C GLY A 332 13.71 -9.16 16.12
N GLY A 333 14.19 -7.92 15.99
CA GLY A 333 13.49 -6.84 15.28
C GLY A 333 13.51 -7.06 13.78
N TYR A 334 14.65 -7.52 13.26
CA TYR A 334 14.81 -7.90 11.86
C TYR A 334 13.87 -9.04 11.49
N LEU A 335 13.88 -10.13 12.27
CA LEU A 335 13.00 -11.28 12.07
C LEU A 335 11.53 -10.85 12.08
N LYS A 336 11.15 -9.97 13.01
CA LYS A 336 9.79 -9.44 13.08
C LYS A 336 9.40 -8.72 11.79
N ASN A 337 10.22 -7.79 11.31
CA ASN A 337 9.93 -7.02 10.10
C ASN A 337 9.77 -7.94 8.88
N GLU A 338 10.68 -8.89 8.70
CA GLU A 338 10.62 -9.87 7.61
C GLU A 338 9.37 -10.76 7.71
N ILE A 339 9.00 -11.18 8.93
CA ILE A 339 7.78 -11.95 9.18
C ILE A 339 6.51 -11.15 8.84
N GLU A 340 6.48 -9.87 9.19
CA GLU A 340 5.37 -8.97 8.84
C GLU A 340 5.27 -8.80 7.32
N ASP A 341 6.40 -8.67 6.63
CA ASP A 341 6.46 -8.58 5.16
C ASP A 341 5.98 -9.87 4.48
N LEU A 342 6.42 -11.04 4.95
CA LEU A 342 5.95 -12.34 4.47
C LEU A 342 4.43 -12.49 4.67
N SER A 343 3.94 -12.12 5.85
CA SER A 343 2.52 -12.15 6.18
C SER A 343 1.70 -11.19 5.32
N PHE A 344 2.24 -9.99 5.06
CA PHE A 344 1.62 -9.00 4.18
C PHE A 344 1.58 -9.48 2.73
N ALA A 345 2.65 -10.07 2.21
CA ALA A 345 2.71 -10.66 0.88
C ALA A 345 1.68 -11.81 0.73
N GLY A 346 1.56 -12.68 1.75
CA GLY A 346 0.55 -13.73 1.80
C GLY A 346 -0.88 -13.18 1.74
N LYS A 347 -1.17 -12.13 2.52
CA LYS A 347 -2.46 -11.42 2.49
C LYS A 347 -2.75 -10.79 1.13
N LEU A 348 -1.76 -10.10 0.54
CA LEU A 348 -1.89 -9.46 -0.77
C LEU A 348 -2.14 -10.50 -1.87
N SER A 349 -1.46 -11.65 -1.82
CA SER A 349 -1.67 -12.77 -2.73
C SER A 349 -3.10 -13.32 -2.63
N ALA A 350 -3.59 -13.56 -1.41
CA ALA A 350 -4.96 -14.02 -1.19
C ALA A 350 -6.00 -13.02 -1.71
N VAL A 351 -5.77 -11.72 -1.49
CA VAL A 351 -6.57 -10.61 -2.03
C VAL A 351 -6.52 -10.58 -3.57
N GLY A 352 -5.34 -10.75 -4.16
CA GLY A 352 -5.13 -10.79 -5.61
C GLY A 352 -5.86 -11.95 -6.28
N LYS A 353 -5.88 -13.14 -5.65
CA LYS A 353 -6.64 -14.30 -6.15
C LYS A 353 -8.15 -14.02 -6.21
N ILE A 354 -8.71 -13.27 -5.24
CA ILE A 354 -10.11 -12.80 -5.31
C ILE A 354 -10.32 -11.93 -6.56
N ALA A 355 -9.35 -11.06 -6.85
CA ALA A 355 -9.44 -10.17 -8.00
C ALA A 355 -9.41 -10.93 -9.34
N VAL A 356 -8.48 -11.87 -9.48
CA VAL A 356 -8.36 -12.71 -10.68
C VAL A 356 -9.61 -13.57 -10.90
N GLU A 357 -10.14 -14.18 -9.85
CA GLU A 357 -11.38 -14.94 -9.92
C GLU A 357 -12.54 -14.09 -10.42
N GLY A 358 -12.73 -12.90 -9.83
CA GLY A 358 -13.78 -12.00 -10.26
C GLY A 358 -13.59 -11.58 -11.73
N LEU A 359 -12.38 -11.21 -12.14
CA LEU A 359 -12.10 -10.85 -13.54
C LEU A 359 -12.36 -12.01 -14.51
N ALA A 360 -12.08 -13.26 -14.13
CA ALA A 360 -12.38 -14.43 -14.93
C ALA A 360 -13.90 -14.61 -15.11
N VAL A 361 -14.69 -14.42 -14.05
CA VAL A 361 -16.15 -14.43 -14.12
C VAL A 361 -16.65 -13.34 -15.06
N GLY A 362 -16.19 -12.09 -14.90
CA GLY A 362 -16.55 -10.98 -15.76
C GLY A 362 -16.17 -11.20 -17.23
N GLY A 363 -15.00 -11.78 -17.49
CA GLY A 363 -14.55 -12.15 -18.83
C GLY A 363 -15.44 -13.21 -19.49
N VAL A 364 -15.88 -14.22 -18.74
CA VAL A 364 -16.78 -15.28 -19.23
C VAL A 364 -18.16 -14.73 -19.51
N ILE A 365 -18.68 -13.88 -18.62
CA ILE A 365 -19.94 -13.18 -18.83
C ILE A 365 -19.86 -12.33 -20.10
N ALA A 366 -18.82 -11.51 -20.25
CA ALA A 366 -18.62 -10.66 -21.42
C ALA A 366 -18.47 -11.48 -22.72
N GLY A 367 -17.68 -12.55 -22.70
CA GLY A 367 -17.45 -13.44 -23.84
C GLY A 367 -18.71 -14.17 -24.28
N THR A 368 -19.49 -14.67 -23.33
CA THR A 368 -20.80 -15.32 -23.59
C THR A 368 -21.76 -14.34 -24.23
N ILE A 369 -21.85 -13.11 -23.69
CA ILE A 369 -22.70 -12.05 -24.23
C ILE A 369 -22.26 -11.64 -25.65
N ALA A 370 -20.94 -11.49 -25.89
CA ALA A 370 -20.40 -11.06 -27.18
C ALA A 370 -20.60 -12.11 -28.29
N ALA A 371 -20.27 -13.38 -28.03
CA ALA A 371 -20.43 -14.48 -28.99
C ALA A 371 -21.89 -14.65 -29.42
N LEU A 372 -22.82 -14.42 -28.50
CA LEU A 372 -24.24 -14.63 -28.73
C LEU A 372 -24.91 -13.41 -29.40
N GLU A 373 -24.40 -12.19 -29.21
CA GLU A 373 -24.81 -11.03 -30.01
C GLU A 373 -24.37 -11.15 -31.48
N VAL A 374 -23.20 -11.75 -31.73
CA VAL A 374 -22.77 -12.12 -33.09
C VAL A 374 -23.73 -13.15 -33.70
N GLY A 375 -24.10 -14.19 -32.95
CA GLY A 375 -25.11 -15.17 -33.39
C GLY A 375 -26.48 -14.55 -33.68
N ASN A 376 -26.92 -13.60 -32.85
CA ASN A 376 -28.16 -12.85 -33.07
C ASN A 376 -28.13 -11.99 -34.33
N LYS A 377 -27.02 -11.31 -34.63
CA LYS A 377 -26.86 -10.54 -35.88
C LYS A 377 -26.97 -11.46 -37.11
N ILE A 378 -26.35 -12.64 -37.04
CA ILE A 378 -26.40 -13.63 -38.13
C ILE A 378 -27.81 -14.19 -38.32
N TYR A 379 -28.53 -14.46 -37.24
CA TYR A 379 -29.91 -14.95 -37.30
C TYR A 379 -30.90 -13.87 -37.75
N ALA A 380 -30.76 -12.63 -37.27
CA ALA A 380 -31.62 -11.52 -37.69
C ALA A 380 -31.50 -11.25 -39.20
N ASN A 381 -30.28 -11.27 -39.75
CA ASN A 381 -30.05 -11.11 -41.18
C ASN A 381 -30.52 -12.31 -42.04
N LYS A 382 -30.84 -13.46 -41.44
CA LYS A 382 -31.33 -14.65 -42.15
C LYS A 382 -32.85 -14.74 -42.24
N PHE A 383 -33.60 -13.93 -41.49
CA PHE A 383 -35.06 -14.01 -41.39
C PHE A 383 -35.80 -12.69 -41.69
N ASP A 384 -35.12 -11.70 -42.27
CA ASP A 384 -35.81 -10.58 -42.94
C ASP A 384 -36.41 -11.10 -44.27
N PHE A 385 -37.65 -11.58 -44.19
CA PHE A 385 -38.60 -11.75 -45.30
C PHE A 385 -39.85 -10.93 -45.02
#